data_AF-A0A6A7G807-F1
#
_entry.id   AF-A0A6A7G807-F1
#
_cell.length_a   1.000
_cell.length_b   1.000
_cell.length_c   1.000
_cell.angle_alpha   90.00
_cell.angle_beta   90.00
_cell.angle_gamma   90.00
#
_symmetry.space_group_name_H-M   'P 1'
#
loop_
_entity.id
_entity.type
_entity.pdbx_description
1 polymer ?
#
loop_
_entity_poly.entity_id
_entity_poly.type
_entity_poly.pdbx_seq_one_letter_code
_entity_poly.pdbx_strand_id
1 'polypeptide(L)'
;MHTIFALLLTLLCTVSATSIEDVVVLTIGGGDSNGHARFLRSAKVYNYDIRMLGDKTGPVEDSVKLQLVKEAVAKIAKEHSDKLVLYVDGPDAVLSAGPLRVVEELTRDREGPGGPLKVLLSADGVCWPDKALAKKFPKPARGRRFFDSGAFVGQAGVLERLFKEASGKETSLQELFTNLYLQGAIRKKYNLRVDHTNTLFQNLHGATGEIEV
;
A
#
# COMPACT_ATOMS: atom_id res chain seq x y z
N MET A 1 51.60 26.71 -17.80
CA MET A 1 51.10 25.46 -17.18
C MET A 1 50.28 25.81 -15.95
N HIS A 2 48.96 25.83 -16.06
CA HIS A 2 48.05 25.87 -14.91
C HIS A 2 47.05 24.72 -15.10
N THR A 3 47.22 23.67 -14.32
CA THR A 3 46.39 22.47 -14.36
C THR A 3 45.12 22.76 -13.55
N ILE A 4 43.97 22.85 -14.22
CA ILE A 4 42.67 23.00 -13.58
C ILE A 4 42.25 21.62 -13.09
N PHE A 5 42.20 21.44 -11.78
CA PHE A 5 41.59 20.28 -11.13
C PHE A 5 40.07 20.44 -11.22
N ALA A 6 39.44 19.73 -12.15
CA ALA A 6 37.98 19.59 -12.18
C ALA A 6 37.60 18.63 -11.03
N LEU A 7 37.26 19.20 -9.87
CA LEU A 7 36.61 18.47 -8.80
C LEU A 7 35.18 18.16 -9.27
N LEU A 8 35.01 17.00 -9.90
CA LEU A 8 33.70 16.44 -10.21
C LEU A 8 33.03 16.14 -8.87
N LEU A 9 32.25 17.08 -8.37
CA LEU A 9 31.39 16.89 -7.22
C LEU A 9 30.32 15.88 -7.66
N THR A 10 30.63 14.58 -7.53
CA THR A 10 29.64 13.53 -7.61
C THR A 10 28.66 13.84 -6.50
N LEU A 11 27.52 14.41 -6.88
CA LEU A 11 26.33 14.46 -6.07
C LEU A 11 26.08 13.00 -5.68
N LEU A 12 26.51 12.62 -4.48
CA LEU A 12 26.10 11.40 -3.82
C LEU A 12 24.60 11.55 -3.56
N CYS A 13 23.80 11.36 -4.62
CA CYS A 13 22.47 10.83 -4.45
C CYS A 13 22.70 9.47 -3.83
N THR A 14 22.73 9.42 -2.50
CA THR A 14 22.51 8.19 -1.77
C THR A 14 21.07 7.79 -2.09
N VAL A 15 20.87 7.14 -3.23
CA VAL A 15 19.70 6.31 -3.45
C VAL A 15 19.88 5.20 -2.42
N SER A 16 19.22 5.35 -1.27
CA SER A 16 19.14 4.26 -0.31
C SER A 16 18.48 3.11 -1.08
N ALA A 17 19.25 2.05 -1.34
CA ALA A 17 18.72 0.88 -2.02
C ALA A 17 17.73 0.23 -1.06
N THR A 18 16.42 0.38 -1.34
CA THR A 18 15.39 -0.30 -0.56
C THR A 18 15.64 -1.79 -0.62
N SER A 19 15.87 -2.40 0.54
CA SER A 19 16.17 -3.81 0.73
C SER A 19 14.92 -4.56 1.18
N ILE A 20 14.98 -5.89 1.16
CA ILE A 20 13.89 -6.74 1.67
C ILE A 20 13.61 -6.53 3.16
N GLU A 21 14.61 -6.08 3.93
CA GLU A 21 14.52 -5.79 5.37
C GLU A 21 13.71 -4.51 5.66
N ASP A 22 13.42 -3.73 4.61
CA ASP A 22 12.66 -2.49 4.70
C ASP A 22 11.15 -2.68 4.59
N VAL A 23 10.67 -3.91 4.36
CA VAL A 23 9.23 -4.20 4.26
C VAL A 23 8.66 -4.62 5.62
N VAL A 24 7.74 -3.83 6.14
CA VAL A 24 6.94 -4.13 7.33
C VAL A 24 5.52 -4.42 6.91
N VAL A 25 4.99 -5.58 7.29
CA VAL A 25 3.59 -5.93 7.01
C VAL A 25 2.72 -5.60 8.21
N LEU A 26 1.63 -4.89 7.97
CA LEU A 26 0.60 -4.59 8.96
C LEU A 26 -0.66 -5.39 8.66
N THR A 27 -1.26 -6.00 9.68
CA THR A 27 -2.58 -6.62 9.61
C THR A 27 -3.34 -6.35 10.90
N ILE A 28 -4.66 -6.26 10.84
CA ILE A 28 -5.52 -6.19 12.04
C ILE A 28 -5.55 -7.56 12.72
N GLY A 29 -5.53 -7.62 14.05
CA GLY A 29 -5.47 -8.87 14.82
C GLY A 29 -6.81 -9.54 15.14
N GLY A 30 -7.92 -8.80 15.14
CA GLY A 30 -9.24 -9.36 15.45
C GLY A 30 -9.81 -10.21 14.30
N GLY A 31 -10.79 -11.04 14.61
CA GLY A 31 -11.58 -11.82 13.63
C GLY A 31 -11.32 -13.34 13.61
N ASP A 32 -11.60 -13.96 12.46
CA ASP A 32 -11.50 -15.41 12.24
C ASP A 32 -10.08 -15.95 12.51
N SER A 33 -9.98 -16.81 13.53
CA SER A 33 -8.72 -17.44 13.94
C SER A 33 -8.13 -18.34 12.85
N ASN A 34 -8.97 -18.95 12.00
CA ASN A 34 -8.50 -19.83 10.93
C ASN A 34 -7.91 -19.03 9.76
N GLY A 35 -8.59 -17.97 9.31
CA GLY A 35 -8.09 -17.02 8.33
C GLY A 35 -6.75 -16.41 8.75
N HIS A 36 -6.67 -15.92 9.99
CA HIS A 36 -5.41 -15.40 10.56
C HIS A 36 -4.29 -16.44 10.56
N ALA A 37 -4.58 -17.66 11.02
CA ALA A 37 -3.60 -18.72 11.02
C ALA A 37 -3.09 -19.06 9.61
N ARG A 38 -3.98 -19.02 8.61
CA ARG A 38 -3.61 -19.22 7.20
C ARG A 38 -2.69 -18.10 6.70
N PHE A 39 -3.05 -16.84 6.95
CA PHE A 39 -2.23 -15.70 6.58
C PHE A 39 -0.83 -15.77 7.22
N LEU A 40 -0.76 -15.99 8.53
CA LEU A 40 0.51 -16.09 9.26
C LEU A 40 1.38 -17.27 8.80
N ARG A 41 0.77 -18.41 8.45
CA ARG A 41 1.51 -19.54 7.84
C ARG A 41 2.14 -19.13 6.51
N SER A 42 1.40 -18.44 5.65
CA SER A 42 1.94 -17.97 4.37
C SER A 42 3.04 -16.92 4.55
N ALA A 43 2.88 -16.00 5.51
CA ALA A 43 3.91 -15.03 5.87
C ALA A 43 5.21 -15.68 6.33
N LYS A 44 5.11 -16.74 7.14
CA LYS A 44 6.25 -17.51 7.62
C LYS A 44 7.00 -18.21 6.49
N VAL A 45 6.30 -18.75 5.48
CA VAL A 45 6.92 -19.39 4.31
C VAL A 45 7.84 -18.40 3.57
N TYR A 46 7.44 -17.13 3.52
CA TYR A 46 8.15 -16.08 2.77
C TYR A 46 9.00 -15.13 3.63
N ASN A 47 9.15 -15.43 4.93
CA ASN A 47 9.95 -14.66 5.88
C ASN A 47 9.54 -13.17 6.00
N TYR A 48 8.24 -12.88 6.05
CA TYR A 48 7.75 -11.52 6.34
C TYR A 48 7.80 -11.18 7.84
N ASP A 49 8.18 -9.94 8.16
CA ASP A 49 7.93 -9.33 9.46
C ASP A 49 6.47 -8.84 9.53
N ILE A 50 5.63 -9.58 10.26
CA ILE A 50 4.22 -9.24 10.46
C ILE A 50 4.03 -8.51 11.79
N ARG A 51 3.45 -7.33 11.75
CA ARG A 51 2.95 -6.61 12.92
C ARG A 51 1.43 -6.63 12.94
N MET A 52 0.91 -7.31 13.94
CA MET A 52 -0.52 -7.40 14.20
C MET A 52 -0.99 -6.19 15.02
N LEU A 53 -2.07 -5.56 14.59
CA LEU A 53 -2.62 -4.34 15.18
C LEU A 53 -3.94 -4.60 15.90
N GLY A 54 -4.17 -3.93 17.03
CA GLY A 54 -5.40 -4.06 17.81
C GLY A 54 -5.48 -5.35 18.63
N ASP A 55 -6.63 -5.55 19.26
CA ASP A 55 -6.90 -6.76 20.03
C ASP A 55 -7.16 -7.97 19.11
N LYS A 56 -6.80 -9.15 19.59
CA LYS A 56 -6.95 -10.44 18.90
C LYS A 56 -8.35 -11.04 19.10
N THR A 57 -9.25 -10.34 19.79
CA THR A 57 -10.59 -10.84 20.13
C THR A 57 -11.66 -10.16 19.31
N GLY A 58 -12.50 -10.96 18.65
CA GLY A 58 -13.68 -10.49 17.93
C GLY A 58 -13.40 -9.64 16.67
N PRO A 59 -14.44 -9.27 15.92
CA PRO A 59 -14.31 -8.34 14.79
C PRO A 59 -13.90 -6.94 15.26
N VAL A 60 -13.07 -6.27 14.48
CA VAL A 60 -12.68 -4.87 14.70
C VAL A 60 -13.49 -3.99 13.77
N GLU A 61 -14.14 -2.95 14.30
CA GLU A 61 -14.85 -1.95 13.49
C GLU A 61 -13.90 -1.20 12.56
N ASP A 62 -14.36 -0.83 11.36
CA ASP A 62 -13.50 -0.21 10.36
C ASP A 62 -12.93 1.16 10.79
N SER A 63 -13.64 1.89 11.65
CA SER A 63 -13.18 3.16 12.23
C SER A 63 -11.99 2.94 13.17
N VAL A 64 -12.04 1.86 13.95
CA VAL A 64 -10.95 1.44 14.83
C VAL A 64 -9.77 0.93 14.00
N LYS A 65 -10.01 0.12 12.95
CA LYS A 65 -8.97 -0.32 12.01
C LYS A 65 -8.23 0.86 11.40
N LEU A 66 -8.97 1.85 10.90
CA LEU A 66 -8.43 3.07 10.32
C LEU A 66 -7.48 3.77 11.31
N GLN A 67 -7.89 3.94 12.57
CA GLN A 67 -7.07 4.59 13.57
C GLN A 67 -5.81 3.79 13.90
N LEU A 68 -5.94 2.47 14.10
CA LEU A 68 -4.81 1.58 14.38
C LEU A 68 -3.76 1.63 13.27
N VAL A 69 -4.18 1.63 12.00
CA VAL A 69 -3.28 1.70 10.85
C VAL A 69 -2.59 3.07 10.78
N LYS A 70 -3.32 4.16 11.00
CA LYS A 70 -2.73 5.52 11.02
C LYS A 70 -1.68 5.66 12.12
N GLU A 71 -1.96 5.15 13.32
CA GLU A 71 -1.02 5.18 14.45
C GLU A 71 0.21 4.31 14.20
N ALA A 72 0.03 3.10 13.67
CA ALA A 72 1.13 2.20 13.34
C ALA A 72 2.06 2.79 12.27
N VAL A 73 1.47 3.35 11.20
CA VAL A 73 2.23 4.05 10.15
C VAL A 73 2.99 5.25 10.73
N ALA A 74 2.35 6.06 11.57
CA ALA A 74 3.00 7.21 12.19
C ALA A 74 4.18 6.81 13.09
N LYS A 75 4.03 5.73 13.86
CA LYS A 75 5.10 5.17 14.69
C LYS A 75 6.28 4.69 13.83
N ILE A 76 6.01 3.94 12.77
CA ILE A 76 7.05 3.47 11.84
C ILE A 76 7.73 4.68 11.18
N ALA A 77 6.96 5.64 10.70
CA ALA A 77 7.48 6.81 9.99
C ALA A 77 8.41 7.67 10.86
N LYS A 78 8.17 7.73 12.17
CA LYS A 78 9.00 8.47 13.13
C LYS A 78 10.41 7.87 13.28
N GLU A 79 10.52 6.54 13.23
CA GLU A 79 11.78 5.82 13.41
C GLU A 79 12.47 5.50 12.08
N HIS A 80 11.68 5.17 11.06
CA HIS A 80 12.11 4.65 9.77
C HIS A 80 11.18 5.13 8.64
N SER A 81 11.32 6.39 8.24
CA SER A 81 10.44 7.03 7.25
C SER A 81 10.48 6.42 5.84
N ASP A 82 11.56 5.72 5.52
CA ASP A 82 11.89 5.10 4.24
C ASP A 82 11.39 3.65 4.12
N LYS A 83 11.02 3.00 5.23
CA LYS A 83 10.46 1.64 5.19
C LYS A 83 9.18 1.56 4.37
N LEU A 84 9.02 0.45 3.66
CA LEU A 84 7.79 0.11 2.95
C LEU A 84 6.82 -0.54 3.94
N VAL A 85 5.65 0.08 4.10
CA VAL A 85 4.54 -0.49 4.85
C VAL A 85 3.61 -1.16 3.87
N LEU A 86 3.46 -2.48 3.99
CA LEU A 86 2.45 -3.28 3.30
C LEU A 86 1.30 -3.54 4.29
N TYR A 87 0.13 -2.95 4.07
CA TYR A 87 -1.07 -3.31 4.82
C TYR A 87 -1.83 -4.40 4.08
N VAL A 88 -2.31 -5.41 4.82
CA VAL A 88 -3.19 -6.47 4.31
C VAL A 88 -4.24 -6.81 5.36
N ASP A 89 -5.50 -6.95 4.94
CA ASP A 89 -6.57 -7.57 5.73
C ASP A 89 -6.32 -9.08 5.79
N GLY A 90 -5.48 -9.49 6.76
CA GLY A 90 -4.94 -10.84 6.88
C GLY A 90 -5.97 -11.98 6.84
N PRO A 91 -7.11 -11.94 7.56
CA PRO A 91 -8.05 -13.06 7.63
C PRO A 91 -8.51 -13.59 6.27
N ASP A 92 -8.68 -12.70 5.29
CA ASP A 92 -9.18 -13.01 3.95
C ASP A 92 -8.07 -13.08 2.90
N ALA A 93 -6.81 -13.09 3.33
CA ALA A 93 -5.65 -13.02 2.45
C ALA A 93 -4.66 -14.18 2.65
N VAL A 94 -3.82 -14.37 1.62
CA VAL A 94 -2.65 -15.27 1.63
C VAL A 94 -1.52 -14.55 0.90
N LEU A 95 -0.31 -14.61 1.45
CA LEU A 95 0.89 -14.11 0.78
C LEU A 95 1.45 -15.21 -0.13
N SER A 96 1.65 -14.90 -1.41
CA SER A 96 2.07 -15.86 -2.44
C SER A 96 3.50 -15.62 -2.95
N ALA A 97 4.19 -14.60 -2.46
CA ALA A 97 5.58 -14.31 -2.79
C ALA A 97 6.27 -13.50 -1.69
N GLY A 98 7.60 -13.48 -1.67
CA GLY A 98 8.39 -12.80 -0.64
C GLY A 98 8.56 -11.28 -0.80
N PRO A 99 9.11 -10.61 0.22
CA PRO A 99 9.19 -9.14 0.31
C PRO A 99 9.88 -8.48 -0.89
N LEU A 100 10.80 -9.18 -1.55
CA LEU A 100 11.45 -8.70 -2.77
C LEU A 100 10.45 -8.28 -3.84
N ARG A 101 9.32 -8.98 -3.99
CA ARG A 101 8.29 -8.60 -4.97
C ARG A 101 7.64 -7.26 -4.65
N VAL A 102 7.46 -6.95 -3.35
CA VAL A 102 6.94 -5.67 -2.89
C VAL A 102 7.94 -4.56 -3.19
N VAL A 103 9.22 -4.79 -2.91
CA VAL A 103 10.30 -3.84 -3.21
C VAL A 103 10.38 -3.60 -4.71
N GLU A 104 10.49 -4.66 -5.52
CA GLU A 104 10.55 -4.58 -6.98
C GLU A 104 9.36 -3.83 -7.57
N GLU A 105 8.16 -4.01 -7.01
CA GLU A 105 6.96 -3.32 -7.49
C GLU A 105 7.04 -1.80 -7.27
N LEU A 106 7.54 -1.38 -6.10
CA LEU A 106 7.58 0.01 -5.65
C LEU A 106 8.79 0.77 -6.17
N THR A 107 9.89 0.07 -6.42
CA THR A 107 11.11 0.63 -7.00
C THR A 107 11.17 0.47 -8.52
N ARG A 108 10.24 -0.28 -9.13
CA ARG A 108 10.16 -0.41 -10.59
C ARG A 108 10.15 0.98 -11.20
N ASP A 109 11.09 1.21 -12.12
CA ASP A 109 11.07 2.42 -12.92
C ASP A 109 9.81 2.38 -13.79
N ARG A 110 8.83 3.20 -13.42
CA ARG A 110 7.58 3.34 -14.14
C ARG A 110 7.54 4.74 -14.70
N GLU A 111 7.76 4.85 -16.00
CA GLU A 111 7.41 6.05 -16.73
C GLU A 111 5.93 6.37 -16.48
N GLY A 112 5.68 7.52 -15.88
CA GLY A 112 4.34 7.98 -15.54
C GLY A 112 4.38 9.44 -15.08
N PRO A 113 3.27 10.18 -15.21
CA PRO A 113 3.23 11.64 -15.06
C PRO A 113 3.51 12.17 -13.63
N GLY A 114 3.90 11.31 -12.69
CA GLY A 114 4.14 11.62 -11.27
C GLY A 114 5.47 11.13 -10.69
N GLY A 115 6.39 10.61 -11.52
CA GLY A 115 7.67 10.06 -11.07
C GLY A 115 7.55 8.68 -10.40
N PRO A 116 8.49 8.32 -9.49
CA PRO A 116 8.54 6.99 -8.88
C PRO A 116 7.29 6.72 -8.02
N LEU A 117 6.78 5.50 -8.08
CA LEU A 117 5.61 5.05 -7.33
C LEU A 117 5.85 5.25 -5.83
N LYS A 118 4.89 5.86 -5.13
CA LYS A 118 5.02 6.07 -3.67
C LYS A 118 3.96 5.34 -2.85
N VAL A 119 2.75 5.21 -3.41
CA VAL A 119 1.65 4.45 -2.80
C VAL A 119 0.89 3.70 -3.88
N LEU A 120 0.64 2.41 -3.64
CA LEU A 120 -0.10 1.51 -4.52
C LEU A 120 -1.26 0.87 -3.77
N LEU A 121 -2.48 0.99 -4.31
CA LEU A 121 -3.70 0.38 -3.79
C LEU A 121 -4.04 -0.89 -4.58
N SER A 122 -4.58 -1.91 -3.91
CA SER A 122 -5.15 -3.09 -4.58
C SER A 122 -6.32 -2.70 -5.48
N ALA A 123 -6.40 -3.28 -6.68
CA ALA A 123 -7.47 -2.95 -7.61
C ALA A 123 -8.73 -3.79 -7.41
N ASP A 124 -9.88 -3.20 -7.73
CA ASP A 124 -11.19 -3.86 -7.72
C ASP A 124 -11.98 -3.54 -9.00
N GLY A 125 -12.80 -4.49 -9.42
CA GLY A 125 -13.76 -4.33 -10.52
C GLY A 125 -14.99 -3.51 -10.11
N VAL A 126 -15.25 -3.35 -8.81
CA VAL A 126 -16.46 -2.72 -8.28
C VAL A 126 -16.13 -1.38 -7.59
N CYS A 127 -16.94 -0.36 -7.90
CA CYS A 127 -16.91 0.90 -7.16
C CYS A 127 -17.71 0.74 -5.87
N TRP A 128 -17.01 0.70 -4.73
CA TRP A 128 -17.60 0.50 -3.41
C TRP A 128 -17.05 1.54 -2.40
N PRO A 129 -17.85 2.00 -1.42
CA PRO A 129 -19.27 1.68 -1.21
C PRO A 129 -20.23 2.49 -2.10
N ASP A 130 -19.86 3.72 -2.49
CA ASP A 130 -20.71 4.60 -3.27
C ASP A 130 -20.48 4.43 -4.78
N LYS A 131 -21.38 3.69 -5.43
CA LYS A 131 -21.37 3.47 -6.88
C LYS A 131 -21.53 4.76 -7.69
N ALA A 132 -22.13 5.82 -7.13
CA ALA A 132 -22.29 7.09 -7.82
C ALA A 132 -20.94 7.78 -8.10
N LEU A 133 -19.91 7.48 -7.31
CA LEU A 133 -18.56 8.00 -7.50
C LEU A 133 -17.86 7.42 -8.73
N ALA A 134 -18.36 6.34 -9.31
CA ALA A 134 -17.72 5.64 -10.42
C ALA A 134 -17.36 6.56 -11.59
N LYS A 135 -18.15 7.60 -11.87
CA LYS A 135 -17.86 8.57 -12.95
C LYS A 135 -16.65 9.48 -12.64
N LYS A 136 -16.32 9.69 -11.36
CA LYS A 136 -15.22 10.56 -10.92
C LYS A 136 -13.85 9.87 -10.94
N PHE A 137 -13.81 8.54 -10.90
CA PHE A 137 -12.55 7.80 -10.99
C PHE A 137 -11.90 7.99 -12.37
N PRO A 138 -10.58 8.20 -12.46
CA PRO A 138 -9.86 8.09 -13.73
C PRO A 138 -10.10 6.72 -14.38
N LYS A 139 -10.13 6.68 -15.72
CA LYS A 139 -10.17 5.41 -16.46
C LYS A 139 -8.73 4.94 -16.70
N PRO A 140 -8.34 3.72 -16.30
CA PRO A 140 -7.04 3.19 -16.68
C PRO A 140 -7.01 2.83 -18.16
N ALA A 141 -5.80 2.72 -18.72
CA ALA A 141 -5.62 2.22 -20.10
C ALA A 141 -6.01 0.73 -20.22
N ARG A 142 -5.74 -0.05 -19.17
CA ARG A 142 -6.05 -1.48 -19.07
C ARG A 142 -6.39 -1.82 -17.62
N GLY A 143 -7.24 -2.84 -17.46
CA GLY A 143 -7.46 -3.51 -16.18
C GLY A 143 -8.56 -2.87 -15.33
N ARG A 144 -8.55 -3.22 -14.04
CA ARG A 144 -9.55 -2.84 -13.04
C ARG A 144 -9.50 -1.35 -12.76
N ARG A 145 -10.66 -0.69 -12.65
CA ARG A 145 -10.73 0.77 -12.54
C ARG A 145 -10.70 1.28 -11.11
N PHE A 146 -11.29 0.53 -10.19
CA PHE A 146 -11.48 0.94 -8.81
C PHE A 146 -10.44 0.24 -7.93
N PHE A 147 -10.54 0.43 -6.61
CA PHE A 147 -9.64 -0.17 -5.65
C PHE A 147 -10.38 -0.66 -4.42
N ASP A 148 -9.71 -1.56 -3.71
CA ASP A 148 -10.10 -2.09 -2.42
C ASP A 148 -9.00 -1.77 -1.39
N SER A 149 -9.39 -1.27 -0.23
CA SER A 149 -8.45 -0.86 0.83
C SER A 149 -7.92 -2.00 1.69
N GLY A 150 -8.38 -3.23 1.46
CA GLY A 150 -7.92 -4.44 2.14
C GLY A 150 -6.48 -4.83 1.82
N ALA A 151 -5.87 -4.21 0.79
CA ALA A 151 -4.41 -4.21 0.67
C ALA A 151 -3.87 -2.94 0.01
N PHE A 152 -2.77 -2.41 0.55
CA PHE A 152 -2.02 -1.32 -0.04
C PHE A 152 -0.57 -1.33 0.42
N VAL A 153 0.30 -0.64 -0.30
CA VAL A 153 1.70 -0.47 0.09
C VAL A 153 2.18 0.95 -0.18
N GLY A 154 3.06 1.46 0.67
CA GLY A 154 3.78 2.71 0.42
C GLY A 154 4.89 2.95 1.44
N GLN A 155 5.74 3.94 1.18
CA GLN A 155 6.76 4.35 2.15
C GLN A 155 6.09 4.95 3.40
N ALA A 156 6.57 4.60 4.58
CA ALA A 156 5.96 4.99 5.86
C ALA A 156 5.78 6.51 5.99
N GLY A 157 6.82 7.29 5.69
CA GLY A 157 6.76 8.75 5.74
C GLY A 157 5.84 9.35 4.67
N VAL A 158 5.66 8.69 3.53
CA VAL A 158 4.71 9.14 2.49
C VAL A 158 3.29 8.87 2.93
N LEU A 159 3.00 7.67 3.45
CA LEU A 159 1.69 7.29 3.96
C LEU A 159 1.27 8.20 5.13
N GLU A 160 2.19 8.49 6.06
CA GLU A 160 1.94 9.37 7.19
C GLU A 160 1.49 10.77 6.75
N ARG A 161 2.20 11.36 5.78
CA ARG A 161 1.84 12.65 5.19
C ARG A 161 0.53 12.58 4.40
N LEU A 162 0.31 11.52 3.62
CA LEU A 162 -0.93 11.32 2.87
C LEU A 162 -2.14 11.26 3.80
N PHE A 163 -2.04 10.53 4.93
CA PHE A 163 -3.12 10.40 5.89
C PHE A 163 -3.44 11.72 6.63
N LYS A 164 -2.49 12.65 6.72
CA LYS A 164 -2.71 14.00 7.26
C LYS A 164 -3.46 14.93 6.32
N GLU A 165 -3.57 14.60 5.03
CA GLU A 165 -4.37 15.36 4.05
C GLU A 165 -5.87 15.05 4.17
N ALA A 166 -6.23 14.03 4.94
CA ALA A 166 -7.61 13.61 5.13
C ALA A 166 -8.43 14.64 5.91
N SER A 167 -9.74 14.63 5.72
CA SER A 167 -10.64 15.57 6.41
C SER A 167 -10.82 15.24 7.90
N GLY A 168 -10.50 14.00 8.30
CA GLY A 168 -10.67 13.50 9.66
C GLY A 168 -12.09 13.00 9.95
N LYS A 169 -12.97 12.99 8.95
CA LYS A 169 -14.36 12.50 9.06
C LYS A 169 -14.52 11.06 8.58
N GLU A 170 -13.50 10.52 7.93
CA GLU A 170 -13.55 9.21 7.32
C GLU A 170 -13.62 8.11 8.39
N THR A 171 -14.45 7.12 8.12
CA THR A 171 -14.78 6.04 9.08
C THR A 171 -14.19 4.70 8.69
N SER A 172 -13.50 4.62 7.55
CA SER A 172 -12.82 3.41 7.07
C SER A 172 -11.63 3.79 6.19
N LEU A 173 -10.71 2.83 5.97
CA LEU A 173 -9.61 2.99 5.02
C LEU A 173 -10.13 3.17 3.59
N GLN A 174 -11.21 2.48 3.20
CA GLN A 174 -11.81 2.61 1.88
C GLN A 174 -12.31 4.05 1.65
N GLU A 175 -13.01 4.62 2.62
CA GLU A 175 -13.52 5.99 2.55
C GLU A 175 -12.35 6.99 2.49
N LEU A 176 -11.35 6.81 3.37
CA LEU A 176 -10.12 7.62 3.39
C LEU A 176 -9.44 7.66 2.02
N PHE A 177 -9.13 6.49 1.45
CA PHE A 177 -8.46 6.43 0.16
C PHE A 177 -9.37 6.93 -0.97
N THR A 178 -10.68 6.69 -0.92
CA THR A 178 -11.62 7.22 -1.93
C THR A 178 -11.61 8.75 -1.95
N ASN A 179 -11.73 9.38 -0.79
CA ASN A 179 -11.72 10.84 -0.67
C ASN A 179 -10.39 11.46 -1.13
N LEU A 180 -9.27 10.84 -0.77
CA LEU A 180 -7.94 11.29 -1.18
C LEU A 180 -7.66 11.04 -2.66
N TYR A 181 -8.05 9.87 -3.18
CA TYR A 181 -7.81 9.49 -4.58
C TYR A 181 -8.68 10.30 -5.54
N LEU A 182 -9.89 10.71 -5.18
CA LEU A 182 -10.68 11.55 -6.09
C LEU A 182 -10.12 12.98 -6.23
N GLN A 183 -9.28 13.42 -5.30
CA GLN A 183 -8.58 14.71 -5.38
C GLN A 183 -7.35 14.62 -6.28
N GLY A 184 -7.43 15.20 -7.49
CA GLY A 184 -6.35 15.14 -8.49
C GLY A 184 -5.00 15.68 -8.01
N ALA A 185 -5.02 16.73 -7.19
CA ALA A 185 -3.80 17.31 -6.61
C ALA A 185 -3.11 16.33 -5.64
N ILE A 186 -3.88 15.68 -4.76
CA ILE A 186 -3.37 14.66 -3.82
C ILE A 186 -2.83 13.46 -4.59
N ARG A 187 -3.58 12.92 -5.56
CA ARG A 187 -3.09 11.81 -6.40
C ARG A 187 -1.73 12.12 -7.04
N LYS A 188 -1.58 13.32 -7.59
CA LYS A 188 -0.33 13.73 -8.26
C LYS A 188 0.81 13.93 -7.24
N LYS A 189 0.56 14.63 -6.13
CA LYS A 189 1.56 14.91 -5.08
C LYS A 189 2.16 13.63 -4.48
N TYR A 190 1.28 12.67 -4.17
CA TYR A 190 1.66 11.41 -3.54
C TYR A 190 1.89 10.28 -4.54
N ASN A 191 1.74 10.53 -5.84
CA ASN A 191 1.76 9.50 -6.89
C ASN A 191 0.99 8.24 -6.46
N LEU A 192 -0.22 8.47 -5.93
CA LEU A 192 -1.12 7.44 -5.43
C LEU A 192 -1.72 6.73 -6.64
N ARG A 193 -1.38 5.44 -6.82
CA ARG A 193 -1.83 4.63 -7.95
C ARG A 193 -2.65 3.44 -7.48
N VAL A 194 -3.37 2.86 -8.42
CA VAL A 194 -4.08 1.59 -8.26
C VAL A 194 -3.34 0.55 -9.09
N ASP A 195 -3.24 -0.66 -8.56
CA ASP A 195 -2.66 -1.81 -9.24
C ASP A 195 -3.62 -2.39 -10.29
N HIS A 196 -3.93 -1.60 -11.32
CA HIS A 196 -4.99 -1.89 -12.29
C HIS A 196 -4.87 -3.26 -12.95
N THR A 197 -3.66 -3.80 -13.07
CA THR A 197 -3.35 -5.08 -13.74
C THR A 197 -2.97 -6.20 -12.77
N ASN A 198 -3.17 -6.01 -11.47
CA ASN A 198 -2.92 -7.00 -10.43
C ASN A 198 -1.46 -7.50 -10.42
N THR A 199 -0.48 -6.61 -10.59
CA THR A 199 0.94 -6.99 -10.60
C THR A 199 1.50 -7.32 -9.23
N LEU A 200 0.87 -6.81 -8.15
CA LEU A 200 1.19 -7.13 -6.77
C LEU A 200 -0.02 -7.66 -6.00
N PHE A 201 -1.23 -7.15 -6.26
CA PHE A 201 -2.44 -7.49 -5.52
C PHE A 201 -3.46 -8.18 -6.43
N GLN A 202 -3.94 -9.35 -6.01
CA GLN A 202 -5.03 -10.06 -6.69
C GLN A 202 -6.26 -10.11 -5.77
N ASN A 203 -7.20 -9.20 -5.99
CA ASN A 203 -8.51 -9.27 -5.34
C ASN A 203 -9.39 -10.30 -6.06
N LEU A 204 -10.06 -11.18 -5.30
CA LEU A 204 -10.91 -12.25 -5.83
C LEU A 204 -12.34 -11.80 -6.13
N HIS A 205 -12.74 -10.62 -5.64
CA HIS A 205 -14.08 -10.12 -5.86
C HIS A 205 -14.35 -9.96 -7.37
N GLY A 206 -15.28 -10.77 -7.89
CA GLY A 206 -15.61 -10.84 -9.31
C GLY A 206 -14.47 -11.32 -10.23
N ALA A 207 -13.44 -12.00 -9.69
CA ALA A 207 -12.21 -12.36 -10.41
C ALA A 207 -11.92 -13.86 -10.43
N THR A 208 -12.84 -14.71 -9.97
CA THR A 208 -12.56 -16.14 -9.73
C THR A 208 -12.17 -16.92 -10.98
N GLY A 209 -12.57 -16.47 -12.17
CA GLY A 209 -12.18 -17.05 -13.46
C GLY A 209 -10.83 -16.57 -14.02
N GLU A 210 -10.15 -15.63 -13.34
CA GLU A 210 -8.84 -15.10 -13.75
C GLU A 210 -7.67 -15.84 -13.07
N ILE A 211 -7.96 -16.90 -12.32
CA ILE A 211 -7.00 -17.61 -11.48
C ILE A 211 -7.00 -19.08 -11.84
N GLU A 212 -5.81 -19.61 -12.11
CA GLU A 212 -5.55 -21.04 -12.21
C GLU A 212 -4.97 -21.50 -10.87
N VAL A 213 -5.46 -22.64 -10.37
CA VAL A 213 -5.08 -23.24 -9.07
C VAL A 213 -4.04 -24.32 -9.30
#